data_AF-A0A6G2PT67-F1
#
_entry.id   AF-A0A6G2PT67-F1
#
_cell.length_a   1.000
_cell.length_b   1.000
_cell.length_c   1.000
_cell.angle_alpha   90.00
_cell.angle_beta   90.00
_cell.angle_gamma   90.00
#
_symmetry.space_group_name_H-M   'P 1'
#
loop_
_entity.id
_entity.type
_entity.pdbx_description
1 polymer ?
#
loop_
_entity_poly.entity_id
_entity_poly.type
_entity_poly.pdbx_seq_one_letter_code
_entity_poly.pdbx_strand_id
1 'polypeptide(L)'
;MLRRQREASDADIDAVATAVGRIVEADRFDRWLLELPDHVLVATAAPLEMLGFQYHLTPRQDLLLVRAARVVWDAVAGLLDDCPDDLAEEFTLLGVALVERSVAARGQE
;
A
#
# COMPACT_ATOMS: atom_id res chain seq x y z
N MET A 1 -9.26 20.50 7.90
CA MET A 1 -7.85 20.13 7.62
C MET A 1 -7.23 19.19 8.67
N LEU A 2 -7.60 19.27 9.96
CA LEU A 2 -6.99 18.48 11.05
C LEU A 2 -7.14 16.94 10.94
N ARG A 3 -8.22 16.41 10.33
CA ARG A 3 -8.47 14.97 10.25
C ARG A 3 -7.47 14.23 9.33
N ARG A 4 -7.10 14.84 8.21
CA ARG A 4 -6.18 14.25 7.21
C ARG A 4 -4.72 14.22 7.66
N GLN A 5 -4.29 15.18 8.48
CA GLN A 5 -2.95 15.16 9.09
C GLN A 5 -2.84 14.06 10.16
N ARG A 6 -3.93 13.80 10.90
CA ARG A 6 -3.98 12.71 11.90
C ARG A 6 -3.83 11.34 11.27
N GLU A 7 -4.49 11.09 10.15
CA GLU A 7 -4.37 9.82 9.43
C GLU A 7 -2.92 9.53 9.02
N ALA A 8 -2.15 10.53 8.59
CA ALA A 8 -0.73 10.33 8.30
C ALA A 8 0.17 10.24 9.56
N SER A 9 -0.34 10.65 10.72
CA SER A 9 0.38 10.61 12.01
C SER A 9 0.53 9.19 12.59
N ASP A 10 -0.30 8.25 12.13
CA ASP A 10 -0.35 6.88 12.68
C ASP A 10 0.36 5.83 11.80
N ALA A 11 0.76 6.16 10.58
CA ALA A 11 1.49 5.21 9.73
C ALA A 11 2.99 5.27 10.00
N ASP A 12 3.65 4.12 10.05
CA ASP A 12 5.11 4.08 10.02
C ASP A 12 5.59 4.32 8.58
N ILE A 13 6.09 5.53 8.30
CA ILE A 13 6.45 5.96 6.95
C ILE A 13 7.55 5.06 6.35
N ASP A 14 8.52 4.64 7.15
CA ASP A 14 9.64 3.81 6.65
C ASP A 14 9.20 2.38 6.41
N ALA A 15 8.31 1.83 7.26
CA ALA A 15 7.69 0.53 7.01
C ALA A 15 6.81 0.56 5.77
N VAL A 16 6.01 1.63 5.58
CA VAL A 16 5.19 1.81 4.37
C VAL A 16 6.09 1.92 3.14
N ALA A 17 7.15 2.74 3.17
CA ALA A 17 8.07 2.87 2.04
C ALA A 17 8.72 1.52 1.69
N THR A 18 9.10 0.73 2.70
CA THR A 18 9.68 -0.60 2.50
C THR A 18 8.67 -1.57 1.87
N ALA A 19 7.44 -1.62 2.38
CA ALA A 19 6.38 -2.46 1.81
C ALA A 19 6.02 -2.05 0.38
N VAL A 20 5.96 -0.74 0.11
CA VAL A 20 5.72 -0.23 -1.25
C VAL A 20 6.85 -0.61 -2.20
N GLY A 21 8.12 -0.46 -1.77
CA GLY A 21 9.29 -0.85 -2.57
C GLY A 21 9.26 -2.32 -2.98
N ARG A 22 8.86 -3.21 -2.07
CA ARG A 22 8.68 -4.64 -2.36
C ARG A 22 7.64 -4.94 -3.45
N ILE A 23 6.66 -4.06 -3.62
CA ILE A 23 5.65 -4.18 -4.68
C ILE A 23 6.18 -3.56 -5.98
N VAL A 24 6.56 -2.27 -5.93
CA VAL A 24 6.80 -1.48 -7.15
C VAL A 24 8.18 -1.70 -7.78
N GLU A 25 9.14 -2.22 -7.01
CA GLU A 25 10.48 -2.58 -7.48
C GLU A 25 10.65 -4.10 -7.64
N ALA A 26 9.59 -4.89 -7.49
CA ALA A 26 9.68 -6.32 -7.70
C ALA A 26 9.96 -6.64 -9.17
N ASP A 27 10.96 -7.49 -9.43
CA ASP A 27 11.22 -8.07 -10.76
C ASP A 27 9.98 -8.77 -11.35
N ARG A 28 9.05 -9.18 -10.49
CA ARG A 28 7.81 -9.88 -10.84
C ARG A 28 6.63 -8.95 -11.14
N PHE A 29 6.75 -7.63 -10.93
CA PHE A 29 5.62 -6.70 -11.00
C PHE A 29 4.82 -6.80 -12.31
N ASP A 30 5.49 -6.77 -13.46
CA ASP A 30 4.84 -6.89 -14.77
C ASP A 30 4.10 -8.22 -14.95
N ARG A 31 4.67 -9.32 -14.42
CA ARG A 31 4.04 -10.63 -14.47
C ARG A 31 2.78 -10.68 -13.59
N TRP A 32 2.81 -10.07 -12.40
CA TRP A 32 1.62 -9.97 -11.56
C TRP A 32 0.48 -9.27 -12.27
N LEU A 33 0.74 -8.17 -12.98
CA LEU A 33 -0.28 -7.46 -13.75
C LEU A 33 -0.93 -8.32 -14.85
N LEU A 34 -0.19 -9.27 -15.42
CA LEU A 34 -0.69 -10.21 -16.43
C LEU A 34 -1.44 -11.41 -15.81
N GLU A 35 -1.13 -11.77 -14.57
CA GLU A 35 -1.71 -12.92 -13.85
C GLU A 35 -2.98 -12.53 -13.07
N LEU A 36 -3.17 -11.24 -12.77
CA LEU A 36 -4.33 -10.76 -12.03
C LEU A 36 -5.65 -11.00 -12.80
N PRO A 37 -6.70 -11.51 -12.15
CA PRO A 37 -8.03 -11.54 -12.73
C PRO A 37 -8.52 -10.13 -13.07
N ASP A 38 -9.30 -10.00 -14.16
CA ASP A 38 -9.77 -8.71 -14.68
C ASP A 38 -10.44 -7.82 -13.61
N HIS A 39 -11.23 -8.41 -12.70
CA HIS A 39 -11.92 -7.63 -11.66
C HIS A 39 -10.95 -7.05 -10.62
N VAL A 40 -9.87 -7.76 -10.30
CA VAL A 40 -8.82 -7.27 -9.40
C VAL A 40 -7.97 -6.24 -10.14
N LEU A 41 -7.61 -6.49 -11.40
CA LEU A 41 -6.84 -5.56 -12.21
C LEU A 41 -7.56 -4.22 -12.38
N VAL A 42 -8.88 -4.23 -12.66
CA VAL A 42 -9.71 -3.03 -12.75
C VAL A 42 -9.73 -2.26 -11.42
N ALA A 43 -9.75 -2.96 -10.29
CA ALA A 43 -9.72 -2.32 -8.98
C ALA A 43 -8.35 -1.70 -8.63
N THR A 44 -7.25 -2.23 -9.16
CA THR A 44 -5.89 -1.98 -8.67
C THR A 44 -4.96 -1.26 -9.62
N ALA A 45 -5.17 -1.31 -10.93
CA ALA A 45 -4.23 -0.77 -11.92
C ALA A 45 -3.92 0.71 -11.67
N ALA A 46 -4.95 1.56 -11.62
CA ALA A 46 -4.75 2.99 -11.37
C ALA A 46 -4.20 3.30 -9.95
N PRO A 47 -4.68 2.63 -8.87
CA PRO A 47 -4.02 2.73 -7.57
C PRO A 47 -2.53 2.37 -7.56
N LEU A 48 -2.13 1.30 -8.23
CA LEU A 48 -0.74 0.84 -8.31
C LEU A 48 0.14 1.80 -9.11
N GLU A 49 -0.34 2.32 -10.25
CA GLU A 49 0.38 3.35 -11.01
C GLU A 49 0.62 4.61 -10.17
N MET A 50 -0.42 5.08 -9.46
CA MET A 50 -0.29 6.21 -8.55
C MET A 50 0.71 5.90 -7.43
N LEU A 51 0.69 4.69 -6.86
CA LEU A 51 1.60 4.28 -5.80
C LEU A 51 3.06 4.31 -6.27
N GLY A 52 3.35 3.71 -7.41
CA GLY A 52 4.68 3.72 -8.02
C GLY A 52 5.17 5.14 -8.31
N PHE A 53 4.30 6.00 -8.86
CA PHE A 53 4.63 7.41 -9.07
C PHE A 53 5.01 8.13 -7.77
N GLN A 54 4.24 7.96 -6.69
CA GLN A 54 4.55 8.61 -5.41
C GLN A 54 5.84 8.08 -4.78
N TYR A 55 6.12 6.78 -4.94
CA TYR A 55 7.32 6.14 -4.40
C TYR A 55 8.60 6.67 -5.06
N HIS A 56 8.62 6.83 -6.38
CA HIS A 56 9.80 7.31 -7.12
C HIS A 56 9.93 8.84 -7.19
N LEU A 57 9.00 9.59 -6.58
CA LEU A 57 9.05 11.05 -6.62
C LEU A 57 10.27 11.61 -5.87
N THR A 58 10.96 12.58 -6.48
CA THR A 58 12.10 13.28 -5.85
C THR A 58 11.85 14.79 -5.81
N PRO A 59 11.80 15.44 -4.62
CA PRO A 59 11.88 14.82 -3.29
C PRO A 59 10.63 13.99 -2.97
N ARG A 60 10.81 12.96 -2.13
CA ARG A 60 9.73 12.07 -1.68
C ARG A 60 8.67 12.87 -0.91
N GLN A 61 7.40 12.62 -1.21
CA GLN A 61 6.27 13.23 -0.50
C GLN A 61 5.59 12.19 0.40
N ASP A 62 6.13 11.98 1.59
CA ASP A 62 5.77 10.89 2.51
C ASP A 62 4.27 10.80 2.80
N LEU A 63 3.60 11.94 3.01
CA LEU A 63 2.15 11.96 3.26
C LEU A 63 1.33 11.51 2.05
N LEU A 64 1.81 11.80 0.84
CA LEU A 64 1.17 11.34 -0.39
C LEU A 64 1.47 9.87 -0.66
N LEU A 65 2.67 9.39 -0.33
CA LEU A 65 3.02 7.97 -0.39
C LEU A 65 2.11 7.15 0.54
N VAL A 66 1.97 7.54 1.80
CA VAL A 66 1.06 6.88 2.76
C VAL A 66 -0.38 6.91 2.27
N ARG A 67 -0.82 8.04 1.70
CA ARG A 67 -2.16 8.15 1.13
C ARG A 67 -2.36 7.22 -0.07
N ALA A 68 -1.40 7.14 -0.97
CA ALA A 68 -1.47 6.25 -2.13
C ALA A 68 -1.48 4.78 -1.70
N ALA A 69 -0.64 4.41 -0.72
CA ALA A 69 -0.61 3.09 -0.13
C ALA A 69 -1.97 2.68 0.45
N ARG A 70 -2.66 3.59 1.16
CA ARG A 70 -4.03 3.35 1.65
C ARG A 70 -5.04 3.12 0.54
N VAL A 71 -4.98 3.91 -0.53
CA VAL A 71 -5.88 3.73 -1.67
C VAL A 71 -5.69 2.36 -2.31
N VAL A 72 -4.45 1.89 -2.44
CA VAL A 72 -4.16 0.52 -2.89
C VAL A 72 -4.73 -0.50 -1.92
N TRP A 73 -4.43 -0.38 -0.63
CA TRP A 73 -4.92 -1.31 0.39
C TRP A 73 -6.46 -1.40 0.41
N ASP A 74 -7.15 -0.26 0.41
CA ASP A 74 -8.61 -0.20 0.41
C ASP A 74 -9.21 -0.85 -0.86
N ALA A 75 -8.48 -0.82 -1.98
CA ALA A 75 -8.91 -1.45 -3.23
C ALA A 75 -8.72 -2.99 -3.22
N VAL A 76 -7.74 -3.52 -2.49
CA VAL A 76 -7.37 -4.95 -2.51
C VAL A 76 -7.78 -5.74 -1.28
N ALA A 77 -8.07 -5.09 -0.15
CA ALA A 77 -8.28 -5.79 1.12
C ALA A 77 -9.38 -6.87 1.07
N GLY A 78 -10.41 -6.67 0.24
CA GLY A 78 -11.49 -7.63 0.03
C GLY A 78 -11.28 -8.59 -1.15
N LEU A 79 -10.13 -8.53 -1.82
CA LEU A 79 -9.82 -9.26 -3.06
C LEU A 79 -8.54 -10.10 -2.95
N LEU A 80 -7.94 -10.21 -1.76
CA LEU A 80 -6.64 -10.90 -1.57
C LEU A 80 -6.68 -12.36 -2.00
N ASP A 81 -7.79 -13.06 -1.78
CA ASP A 81 -7.97 -14.47 -2.16
C ASP A 81 -8.01 -14.67 -3.70
N ASP A 82 -8.21 -13.60 -4.47
CA ASP A 82 -8.23 -13.61 -5.93
C ASP A 82 -6.87 -13.20 -6.54
N CYS A 83 -5.90 -12.77 -5.73
CA CYS A 83 -4.56 -12.38 -6.18
C CYS A 83 -3.64 -13.61 -6.31
N PRO A 84 -2.56 -13.52 -7.11
CA PRO A 84 -1.43 -14.44 -6.96
C PRO A 84 -0.90 -14.44 -5.53
N ASP A 85 -0.62 -15.63 -4.96
CA ASP A 85 -0.26 -15.80 -3.54
C ASP A 85 0.87 -14.87 -3.08
N ASP A 86 1.91 -14.70 -3.90
CA ASP A 86 3.07 -13.87 -3.57
C ASP A 86 2.75 -12.37 -3.65
N LEU A 87 1.87 -11.93 -4.55
CA LEU A 87 1.37 -10.56 -4.54
C LEU A 87 0.44 -10.30 -3.34
N ALA A 88 -0.41 -11.28 -3.00
CA ALA A 88 -1.31 -11.19 -1.85
C ALA A 88 -0.50 -11.04 -0.53
N GLU A 89 0.64 -11.71 -0.44
CA GLU A 89 1.59 -11.54 0.68
C GLU A 89 2.11 -10.09 0.74
N GLU A 90 2.58 -9.53 -0.37
CA GLU A 90 3.08 -8.14 -0.38
C GLU A 90 1.99 -7.11 -0.06
N PHE A 91 0.75 -7.30 -0.55
CA PHE A 91 -0.38 -6.47 -0.15
C PHE A 91 -0.72 -6.61 1.34
N THR A 92 -0.63 -7.81 1.90
CA THR A 92 -0.84 -8.04 3.32
C THR A 92 0.19 -7.28 4.16
N LEU A 93 1.46 -7.31 3.76
CA LEU A 93 2.54 -6.56 4.42
C LEU A 93 2.31 -5.04 4.33
N LEU A 94 1.83 -4.55 3.19
CA LEU A 94 1.41 -3.15 3.06
C LEU A 94 0.29 -2.81 4.05
N GLY A 95 -0.73 -3.66 4.17
CA GLY A 95 -1.82 -3.50 5.14
C GLY A 95 -1.33 -3.44 6.58
N VAL A 96 -0.40 -4.31 6.97
CA VAL A 96 0.24 -4.30 8.31
C VAL A 96 0.97 -2.97 8.56
N ALA A 97 1.80 -2.53 7.62
CA ALA A 97 2.55 -1.27 7.72
C ALA A 97 1.64 -0.03 7.88
N LEU A 98 0.41 -0.10 7.36
CA LEU A 98 -0.59 0.97 7.47
C LEU A 98 -1.33 1.00 8.81
N VAL A 99 -1.33 -0.11 9.58
CA VAL A 99 -2.13 -0.28 10.82
C VAL A 99 -1.27 -0.20 12.10
N GLU A 100 0.02 -0.55 12.07
CA GLU A 100 0.78 -0.94 13.27
C GLU A 100 0.99 0.13 14.38
N ARG A 101 0.87 1.45 14.17
CA ARG A 101 0.89 2.38 15.34
C ARG A 101 -0.46 2.56 16.02
N SER A 102 -1.56 2.17 15.38
CA SER A 102 -2.89 2.32 15.97
C SER A 102 -3.13 1.40 17.17
N VAL A 103 -2.40 0.28 17.26
CA VAL A 103 -2.50 -0.72 18.34
C VAL A 103 -1.53 -0.40 19.49
N ALA A 104 -0.30 0.01 19.19
CA ALA A 104 0.70 0.37 20.20
C ALA A 104 0.30 1.60 21.04
N ALA A 105 -0.42 2.56 20.45
CA ALA A 105 -0.87 3.77 21.15
C ALA A 105 -2.08 3.55 22.09
N ARG A 106 -2.79 2.41 22.01
CA ARG A 106 -4.00 2.12 22.82
C ARG A 106 -3.75 1.17 23.99
N GLY A 107 -2.53 0.66 24.15
CA GLY A 107 -2.13 -0.25 25.24
C GLY A 107 -1.48 0.42 26.45
N GLN A 108 -1.48 1.77 26.50
CA GLN A 108 -0.85 2.57 27.57
C GLN A 108 -1.78 3.64 28.18
N GLU A 109 -3.10 3.51 28.01
CA GLU A 109 -4.11 4.31 28.74
C GLU A 109 -4.84 3.45 29.78
#